data_AF-A0A5B0RBP2-F1
#
_entry.id   AF-A0A5B0RBP2-F1
#
_cell.length_a   1.000
_cell.length_b   1.000
_cell.length_c   1.000
_cell.angle_alpha   90.00
_cell.angle_beta   90.00
_cell.angle_gamma   90.00
#
_symmetry.space_group_name_H-M   'P 1'
#
loop_
_entity.id
_entity.type
_entity.pdbx_description
1 polymer ?
#
loop_
_entity_poly.entity_id
_entity_poly.type
_entity_poly.pdbx_seq_one_letter_code
_entity_poly.pdbx_strand_id
1 'polypeptide(L)' 'MSSPAIIYDDPSRYCKMYRPNHPSTFVSISNLALGTSTEDIRLTFQEFGFIGHCFIASDRPTRALVVFTGPSDAA' A
#
# COMPACT_ATOMS: atom_id res chain seq x y z
N MET A 1 24.22 20.04 34.34
CA MET A 1 23.06 20.50 33.55
C MET A 1 22.23 19.27 33.23
N SER A 2 21.06 19.11 33.88
CA SER A 2 20.20 17.93 33.70
C SER A 2 19.36 18.11 32.45
N SER A 3 19.37 17.13 31.54
CA SER A 3 18.50 17.15 30.35
C SER A 3 17.02 17.13 30.78
N PRO A 4 16.14 17.87 30.10
CA PRO A 4 14.72 17.92 30.45
C PRO A 4 14.04 16.56 30.25
N ALA A 5 13.02 16.28 31.07
CA ALA A 5 12.24 15.05 31.00
C ALA A 5 11.48 14.98 29.66
N ILE A 6 11.61 13.87 28.96
CA ILE A 6 10.84 13.59 27.74
C ILE A 6 9.39 13.34 28.17
N ILE A 7 8.49 14.25 27.78
CA ILE A 7 7.06 14.25 28.20
C ILE A 7 6.16 13.55 27.18
N TYR A 8 6.72 13.12 26.05
CA TYR A 8 6.00 12.50 24.95
C TYR A 8 6.85 11.38 24.33
N ASP A 9 6.48 10.13 24.62
CA ASP A 9 6.97 8.95 23.92
C ASP A 9 5.87 8.55 22.94
N ASP A 10 5.98 9.00 21.69
CA ASP A 10 5.01 8.64 20.66
C ASP A 10 5.30 7.21 20.20
N PRO A 11 4.41 6.23 20.47
CA PRO A 11 4.57 4.88 19.94
C PRO A 11 4.30 4.81 18.44
N SER A 12 4.07 5.93 17.73
CA SER A 12 3.92 6.00 16.27
C SER A 12 5.22 5.62 15.53
N ARG A 13 5.69 4.39 15.73
CA ARG A 13 6.76 3.72 14.96
C ARG A 13 6.27 3.28 13.58
N TYR A 14 5.26 3.93 13.02
CA TYR A 14 4.69 3.56 11.73
C TYR A 14 5.40 4.18 10.52
N CYS A 15 6.60 4.75 10.70
CA CYS A 15 7.53 4.89 9.60
C CYS A 15 8.27 3.56 9.39
N LYS A 16 7.61 2.57 8.77
CA LYS A 16 8.33 1.41 8.22
C LYS A 16 9.28 1.94 7.14
N MET A 17 10.58 1.97 7.45
CA MET A 17 11.63 2.18 6.46
C MET A 17 11.39 1.26 5.26
N TYR A 18 11.41 1.81 4.05
CA TYR A 18 11.38 1.03 2.82
C TYR A 18 12.52 0.00 2.85
N ARG A 19 12.17 -1.28 2.87
CA ARG A 19 13.12 -2.40 2.84
C ARG A 19 12.95 -3.11 1.50
N PRO A 20 13.93 -3.05 0.58
CA PRO A 20 13.78 -3.58 -0.78
C PRO A 20 13.60 -5.11 -0.82
N ASN A 21 14.03 -5.83 0.22
CA ASN A 21 13.91 -7.29 0.31
C ASN A 21 12.79 -7.76 1.24
N HIS A 22 11.86 -6.89 1.63
CA HIS A 22 10.72 -7.29 2.43
C HIS A 22 9.50 -7.45 1.54
N PRO A 23 8.82 -8.61 1.52
CA PRO A 23 7.59 -8.76 0.77
C PRO A 23 6.61 -7.68 1.23
N SER A 24 6.33 -6.75 0.33
CA SER A 24 5.37 -5.69 0.55
C SER A 24 3.98 -6.24 0.34
N THR A 25 3.04 -5.85 1.20
CA THR A 25 1.62 -6.20 1.03
C THR A 25 0.94 -5.37 -0.07
N PHE A 26 1.70 -4.63 -0.88
CA PHE A 26 1.17 -3.76 -1.92
C PHE A 26 1.81 -4.05 -3.27
N VAL A 27 1.00 -3.89 -4.32
CA VAL A 27 1.37 -4.04 -5.72
C VAL A 27 1.11 -2.71 -6.42
N SER A 28 2.13 -2.19 -7.11
CA SER A 28 1.97 -1.03 -7.99
C SER A 28 1.64 -1.51 -9.40
N ILE A 29 0.51 -1.05 -9.92
CA ILE A 29 0.06 -1.34 -11.28
C ILE A 29 0.30 -0.10 -12.13
N SER A 30 0.84 -0.31 -13.31
CA SER A 30 1.05 0.73 -14.32
C SER A 30 0.45 0.30 -15.65
N ASN A 31 0.22 1.26 -16.54
CA ASN A 31 -0.34 1.02 -17.87
C ASN A 31 -1.78 0.48 -17.84
N LEU A 32 -2.58 0.95 -16.88
CA LEU A 32 -4.02 0.70 -16.86
C LEU A 32 -4.69 1.40 -18.04
N ALA A 33 -5.72 0.76 -18.59
CA ALA A 33 -6.55 1.35 -19.62
C ALA A 33 -7.28 2.61 -19.09
N LEU A 34 -7.49 3.59 -19.96
CA LEU A 34 -8.29 4.76 -19.57
C LEU A 34 -9.74 4.34 -19.37
N GLY A 35 -10.33 4.75 -18.23
CA GLY A 35 -11.67 4.36 -17.83
C GLY A 35 -11.75 3.11 -16.94
N THR A 36 -10.60 2.48 -16.62
CA THR A 36 -10.58 1.38 -15.65
C THR A 36 -11.03 1.88 -14.28
N SER A 37 -12.00 1.21 -13.67
CA SER A 37 -12.50 1.53 -12.32
C SER A 37 -11.75 0.75 -11.24
N THR A 38 -11.90 1.16 -9.99
CA THR A 38 -11.36 0.41 -8.85
C THR A 38 -12.00 -0.96 -8.68
N GLU A 39 -13.25 -1.11 -9.11
CA GLU A 39 -14.02 -2.34 -9.10
C GLU A 39 -13.44 -3.37 -10.08
N ASP A 40 -13.06 -2.93 -11.28
CA ASP A 40 -12.42 -3.80 -12.29
C ASP A 40 -11.07 -4.33 -11.77
N ILE A 41 -10.28 -3.46 -11.15
CA ILE A 41 -9.01 -3.85 -10.52
C ILE A 41 -9.28 -4.86 -9.40
N ARG A 42 -10.27 -4.62 -8.54
CA ARG A 42 -10.62 -5.56 -7.46
C ARG A 42 -11.03 -6.92 -8.02
N LEU A 43 -11.88 -6.95 -9.05
CA LEU A 43 -12.30 -8.19 -9.71
C LEU A 43 -11.14 -8.96 -10.32
N THR A 44 -10.16 -8.24 -10.88
CA THR A 44 -8.99 -8.87 -11.50
C THR A 44 -8.03 -9.44 -10.47
N PHE A 45 -7.87 -8.78 -9.32
CA PHE A 45 -6.89 -9.15 -8.30
C PHE A 45 -7.48 -9.99 -7.14
N GLN A 46 -8.79 -10.23 -7.11
CA GLN A 46 -9.44 -10.99 -6.02
C GLN A 46 -8.98 -12.45 -5.93
N GLU A 47 -8.51 -13.04 -7.03
CA GLU A 47 -8.04 -14.43 -7.07
C GLU A 47 -6.70 -14.62 -6.35
N PHE A 48 -5.90 -13.56 -6.24
CA PHE A 48 -4.59 -13.60 -5.58
C PHE A 48 -4.70 -13.45 -4.07
N GLY A 49 -5.82 -12.91 -3.56
CA GLY A 49 -6.03 -12.72 -2.14
C GLY A 49 -7.06 -11.64 -1.80
N PHE A 50 -7.19 -11.36 -0.51
CA PHE A 50 -8.14 -10.36 -0.04
C PHE A 50 -7.56 -8.96 -0.14
N ILE A 51 -8.22 -8.11 -0.93
CA ILE A 51 -7.82 -6.72 -1.15
C ILE A 51 -8.40 -5.84 -0.05
N GLY A 52 -7.53 -5.24 0.76
CA GLY A 52 -7.93 -4.25 1.76
C GLY A 52 -8.20 -2.88 1.13
N HIS A 53 -7.23 -2.38 0.36
CA HIS A 53 -7.30 -1.05 -0.27
C HIS A 53 -6.91 -1.10 -1.74
N CYS A 54 -7.63 -0.34 -2.56
CA CYS A 54 -7.33 -0.15 -3.98
C CYS A 54 -7.48 1.34 -4.28
N PHE A 55 -6.46 1.93 -4.90
CA PHE A 55 -6.41 3.35 -5.22
C PHE A 55 -5.89 3.56 -6.64
N ILE A 56 -6.60 4.36 -7.43
CA ILE A 56 -6.14 4.84 -8.74
C ILE A 56 -5.62 6.26 -8.55
N ALA A 57 -4.40 6.53 -9.02
CA ALA A 57 -3.77 7.82 -8.87
C ALA A 57 -4.53 8.90 -9.66
N SER A 58 -5.03 9.93 -8.97
CA SER A 58 -5.82 10.99 -9.61
C SER A 58 -5.00 11.84 -10.59
N ASP A 59 -3.71 12.01 -10.34
CA ASP A 59 -2.76 12.70 -11.23
C ASP A 59 -2.34 11.83 -12.43
N ARG A 60 -2.45 10.50 -12.30
CA ARG A 60 -2.01 9.50 -13.29
C ARG A 60 -3.01 8.34 -13.35
N PRO A 61 -4.15 8.49 -14.04
CA PRO A 61 -5.22 7.49 -14.04
C PRO A 61 -4.84 6.16 -14.72
N THR A 62 -3.63 6.06 -15.27
CA THR A 62 -3.03 4.82 -15.80
C THR A 62 -2.23 4.05 -14.74
N ARG A 63 -2.21 4.52 -13.48
CA ARG A 63 -1.49 3.89 -12.36
C ARG A 63 -2.43 3.63 -11.18
N ALA A 64 -2.27 2.48 -10.58
CA ALA A 64 -2.99 2.12 -9.36
C ALA A 64 -2.08 1.44 -8.34
N LEU A 65 -2.55 1.42 -7.11
CA LEU A 65 -1.91 0.74 -5.99
C LEU A 65 -2.96 -0.15 -5.33
N VAL A 66 -2.64 -1.44 -5.26
CA VAL A 66 -3.48 -2.45 -4.60
C VAL A 66 -2.76 -2.92 -3.36
N VAL A 67 -3.46 -2.96 -2.23
CA VAL A 67 -2.94 -3.42 -0.93
C VAL A 67 -3.72 -4.66 -0.52
N PHE A 68 -3.02 -5.78 -0.42
CA PHE A 68 -3.52 -7.04 0.11
C PHE A 68 -3.42 -7.06 1.63
N THR A 69 -4.33 -7.78 2.29
CA THR A 69 -4.24 -7.99 3.74
C THR A 69 -3.22 -9.08 4.11
N GLY A 70 -2.98 -10.04 3.22
CA GLY A 70 -1.99 -11.10 3.38
C GLY A 70 -0.64 -10.76 2.74
N PRO A 71 0.50 -11.02 3.40
CA PRO A 71 1.83 -10.82 2.80
C PRO A 71 2.18 -11.84 1.71
N SER A 72 1.49 -12.99 1.65
CA SER A 72 1.63 -14.02 0.63
C SER A 72 1.02 -13.67 -0.72
N ASP A 73 0.09 -12.71 -0.72
CA ASP A 73 -0.84 -12.47 -1.83
C ASP A 73 -0.26 -11.45 -2.83
N ALA A 74 0.87 -10.83 -2.49
CA ALA A 74 1.56 -9.79 -3.24
C ALA A 74 2.95 -10.23 -3.77
N ALA A 75 3.25 -11.54 -3.68
CA ALA A 75 4.56 -12.12 -4.03
C ALA A 75 4.71 -12.46 -5.51
#